data_AF-A0A2X4TLR5-F1
#
_entry.id   AF-A0A2X4TLR5-F1
#
_cell.length_a   1.000
_cell.length_b   1.000
_cell.length_c   1.000
_cell.angle_alpha   90.00
_cell.angle_beta   90.00
_cell.angle_gamma   90.00
#
_symmetry.space_group_name_H-M   'P 1'
#
loop_
_entity.id
_entity.type
_entity.pdbx_description
1 polymer ?
#
loop_
_entity_poly.entity_id
_entity_poly.type
_entity_poly.pdbx_seq_one_letter_code
_entity_poly.pdbx_strand_id
1 'polypeptide(L)'
;MRAILSWLLPATLLPLAAYAQEATVKEVHDAPAVQGSIIANMLQEHDNPFTLYPYDTNYLIYTNTSDLNKEAIRTYNWSENARKDEVKFQLSLAFPLWRGILGPDSVLGASYTQKSWWQLSNSKESSPFRETNYEPQLFLGFATDYRFAGWTLRDVEMGYNHDSNGRSDPTSRSWNRLYTRLMAENGNWLVEVKPWYVIGSTDDNPDITKYMGLLPA
;
A
#
# COMPACT_ATOMS: atom_id res chain seq x y z
N MET A 1 -17.36 -20.34 18.15
CA MET A 1 -15.94 -20.24 17.72
C MET A 1 -15.28 -19.07 18.45
N ARG A 2 -14.54 -19.35 19.52
CA ARG A 2 -13.79 -18.37 20.33
C ARG A 2 -12.38 -18.95 20.51
N ALA A 3 -11.44 -18.65 19.60
CA ALA A 3 -10.03 -19.06 19.76
C ALA A 3 -9.03 -18.39 18.78
N ILE A 4 -9.30 -17.21 18.21
CA ILE A 4 -8.34 -16.54 17.29
C ILE A 4 -7.95 -15.13 17.76
N LEU A 5 -8.49 -14.66 18.89
CA LEU A 5 -8.26 -13.28 19.36
C LEU A 5 -6.91 -13.05 20.08
N SER A 6 -6.09 -14.08 20.28
CA SER A 6 -4.91 -14.01 21.17
C SER A 6 -3.59 -13.66 20.49
N TRP A 7 -3.54 -13.55 19.16
CA TRP A 7 -2.30 -13.24 18.42
C TRP A 7 -2.26 -11.84 17.79
N LEU A 8 -3.33 -11.04 17.93
CA LEU A 8 -3.40 -9.67 17.41
C LEU A 8 -2.97 -8.59 18.41
N LEU A 9 -2.91 -8.91 19.71
CA LEU A 9 -2.45 -7.97 20.74
C LEU A 9 -0.95 -7.60 20.68
N PRO A 10 0.00 -8.43 20.20
CA PRO A 10 1.41 -8.03 20.18
C PRO A 10 1.72 -6.97 19.11
N ALA A 11 1.02 -6.99 17.97
CA ALA A 11 1.30 -6.09 16.84
C ALA A 11 0.94 -4.62 17.15
N THR A 12 -0.08 -4.41 17.97
CA THR A 12 -0.49 -3.06 18.41
C THR A 12 0.38 -2.48 19.52
N LEU A 13 1.22 -3.29 20.18
CA LEU A 13 2.08 -2.88 21.31
C LEU A 13 3.55 -2.62 20.93
N LEU A 14 3.98 -3.08 19.74
CA LEU A 14 5.29 -2.73 19.16
C LEU A 14 5.59 -1.21 19.09
N PRO A 15 4.61 -0.30 18.85
CA PRO A 15 4.91 1.13 18.79
C PRO A 15 5.41 1.65 20.15
N LEU A 16 4.81 1.21 21.26
CA LEU A 16 5.20 1.61 22.61
C LEU A 16 6.60 1.10 22.98
N ALA A 17 6.97 -0.10 22.52
CA ALA A 17 8.31 -0.62 22.70
C ALA A 17 9.34 0.12 21.81
N ALA A 18 8.96 0.49 20.58
CA ALA A 18 9.80 1.28 19.69
C ALA A 18 10.10 2.67 20.27
N TYR A 19 9.08 3.37 20.82
CA TYR A 19 9.27 4.63 21.54
C TYR A 19 10.20 4.51 22.75
N ALA A 20 10.11 3.40 23.50
CA ALA A 20 10.91 3.22 24.70
C ALA A 20 12.40 2.97 24.41
N GLN A 21 12.74 2.44 23.22
CA GLN A 21 14.11 2.11 22.84
C GLN A 21 14.81 3.20 22.00
N GLU A 22 14.05 4.08 21.35
CA GLU A 22 14.55 5.23 20.57
C GLU A 22 15.46 6.16 21.38
N ALA A 23 15.33 6.19 22.72
CA ALA A 23 16.21 6.96 23.61
C ALA A 23 17.70 6.54 23.58
N THR A 24 18.08 5.49 22.84
CA THR A 24 19.46 4.97 22.78
C THR A 24 20.08 4.87 21.38
N VAL A 25 19.37 5.28 20.33
CA VAL A 25 19.84 5.19 18.94
C VAL A 25 20.28 6.58 18.45
N LYS A 26 21.41 6.65 17.72
CA LYS A 26 21.87 7.89 17.07
C LYS A 26 20.83 8.35 16.05
N GLU A 27 20.61 9.66 15.95
CA GLU A 27 19.65 10.28 15.01
C GLU A 27 19.79 9.70 13.59
N VAL A 28 18.71 9.10 13.05
CA VAL A 28 18.72 8.41 11.75
C VAL A 28 18.57 9.41 10.59
N HIS A 29 18.19 10.66 10.85
CA HIS A 29 18.16 11.72 9.83
C HIS A 29 19.49 11.94 9.08
N ASP A 30 20.63 11.58 9.68
CA ASP A 30 21.96 11.66 9.04
C ASP A 30 22.40 10.35 8.34
N ALA A 31 21.57 9.31 8.35
CA ALA A 31 21.90 8.02 7.78
C ALA A 31 21.77 8.03 6.24
N PRO A 32 22.67 7.32 5.52
CA PRO A 32 22.62 7.25 4.06
C PRO A 32 21.31 6.63 3.57
N ALA A 33 20.89 7.00 2.36
CA ALA A 33 19.73 6.43 1.70
C ALA A 33 19.74 4.89 1.77
N VAL A 34 18.79 4.31 2.50
CA VAL A 34 18.63 2.87 2.64
C VAL A 34 17.78 2.38 1.46
N GLN A 35 18.34 1.48 0.65
CA GLN A 35 17.69 0.99 -0.55
C GLN A 35 16.36 0.32 -0.19
N GLY A 36 15.26 0.84 -0.74
CA GLY A 36 13.91 0.31 -0.52
C GLY A 36 13.20 0.82 0.75
N SER A 37 13.87 1.59 1.62
CA SER A 37 13.20 2.23 2.78
C SER A 37 12.38 3.42 2.31
N ILE A 38 11.06 3.30 2.46
CA ILE A 38 10.10 4.35 2.06
C ILE A 38 10.14 5.47 3.09
N ILE A 39 10.16 5.12 4.39
CA ILE A 39 10.13 6.13 5.46
C ILE A 39 11.41 6.96 5.48
N ALA A 40 12.59 6.32 5.42
CA ALA A 40 13.85 7.05 5.39
C ALA A 40 13.94 7.95 4.14
N ASN A 41 13.41 7.50 3.00
CA ASN A 41 13.34 8.33 1.80
C ASN A 41 12.41 9.54 1.97
N MET A 42 11.24 9.39 2.62
CA MET A 42 10.35 10.52 2.90
C MET A 42 10.92 11.52 3.91
N LEU A 43 11.80 11.07 4.81
CA LEU A 43 12.48 11.93 5.77
C LEU A 43 13.53 12.83 5.11
N GLN A 44 14.13 12.39 4.00
CA GLN A 44 15.00 13.26 3.21
C GLN A 44 14.23 14.46 2.68
N GLU A 45 14.79 15.66 2.86
CA GLU A 45 14.19 16.88 2.35
C GLU A 45 14.68 17.17 0.93
N HIS A 46 13.79 17.76 0.13
CA HIS A 46 14.08 18.21 -1.22
C HIS A 46 13.73 19.69 -1.34
N ASP A 47 14.64 20.48 -1.90
CA ASP A 47 14.47 21.94 -2.03
C ASP A 47 13.25 22.32 -2.88
N ASN A 48 12.94 21.51 -3.89
CA ASN A 48 11.79 21.73 -4.76
C ASN A 48 10.55 21.02 -4.18
N PRO A 49 9.52 21.76 -3.74
CA PRO A 49 8.31 21.18 -3.13
C PRO A 49 7.46 20.34 -4.10
N PHE A 50 7.72 20.39 -5.41
CA PHE A 50 7.07 19.54 -6.40
C PHE A 50 7.80 18.21 -6.63
N THR A 51 8.93 17.99 -5.95
CA THR A 51 9.60 16.68 -5.94
C THR A 51 8.80 15.74 -5.06
N LEU A 52 8.21 14.71 -5.69
CA LEU A 52 7.39 13.73 -5.01
C LEU A 52 8.21 12.48 -4.69
N TYR A 53 7.84 11.83 -3.59
CA TYR A 53 8.49 10.61 -3.15
C TYR A 53 7.72 9.41 -3.72
N PRO A 54 8.38 8.35 -4.20
CA PRO A 54 7.72 7.09 -4.49
C PRO A 54 7.27 6.41 -3.20
N TYR A 55 6.12 5.74 -3.22
CA TYR A 55 5.67 4.85 -2.12
C TYR A 55 5.83 3.38 -2.56
N ASP A 56 4.96 2.89 -3.43
CA ASP A 56 5.09 1.62 -4.13
C ASP A 56 5.79 1.85 -5.50
N THR A 57 5.95 0.80 -6.26
CA THR A 57 6.46 0.82 -7.63
C THR A 57 5.59 1.67 -8.55
N ASN A 58 6.26 2.32 -9.51
CA ASN A 58 5.63 3.05 -10.60
C ASN A 58 6.00 2.35 -11.91
N TYR A 59 4.99 1.87 -12.65
CA TYR A 59 5.22 1.11 -13.88
C TYR A 59 4.08 1.27 -14.88
N LEU A 60 4.39 0.98 -16.15
CA LEU A 60 3.43 0.80 -17.23
C LEU A 60 3.86 -0.39 -18.07
N ILE A 61 2.98 -1.38 -18.21
CA ILE A 61 3.25 -2.63 -18.92
C ILE A 61 2.07 -3.03 -19.79
N TYR A 62 2.34 -3.72 -20.89
CA TYR A 62 1.31 -4.36 -21.71
C TYR A 62 1.14 -5.81 -21.27
N THR A 63 -0.11 -6.24 -21.06
CA THR A 63 -0.44 -7.53 -20.44
C THR A 63 -1.46 -8.30 -21.27
N ASN A 64 -1.55 -9.61 -21.04
CA ASN A 64 -2.58 -10.47 -21.60
C ASN A 64 -3.07 -11.43 -20.52
N THR A 65 -4.33 -11.31 -20.10
CA THR A 65 -4.92 -12.17 -19.07
C THR A 65 -5.38 -13.51 -19.66
N SER A 66 -5.24 -14.60 -18.90
CA SER A 66 -5.75 -15.91 -19.32
C SER A 66 -7.27 -15.90 -19.45
N ASP A 67 -7.95 -15.24 -18.50
CA ASP A 67 -9.39 -15.05 -18.49
C ASP A 67 -9.76 -13.62 -18.07
N LEU A 68 -10.72 -13.03 -18.79
CA LEU A 68 -11.22 -11.70 -18.51
C LEU A 68 -12.60 -11.83 -17.88
N ASN A 69 -12.75 -11.37 -16.65
CA ASN A 69 -14.00 -11.48 -15.89
C ASN A 69 -15.09 -10.53 -16.43
N LYS A 70 -15.72 -10.93 -17.53
CA LYS A 70 -16.83 -10.19 -18.18
C LYS A 70 -18.09 -10.16 -17.32
N GLU A 71 -18.33 -11.21 -16.53
CA GLU A 71 -19.52 -11.32 -15.67
C GLU A 71 -19.58 -10.18 -14.64
N ALA A 72 -18.45 -9.86 -14.00
CA ALA A 72 -18.38 -8.78 -13.04
C ALA A 72 -18.60 -7.38 -13.65
N ILE A 73 -18.37 -7.24 -14.97
CA ILE A 73 -18.51 -5.96 -15.70
C ILE A 73 -19.67 -5.97 -16.70
N ARG A 74 -20.60 -6.93 -16.61
CA ARG A 74 -21.69 -7.16 -17.58
C ARG A 74 -22.59 -5.94 -17.83
N THR A 75 -22.64 -5.00 -16.88
CA THR A 75 -23.41 -3.76 -17.01
C THR A 75 -22.76 -2.72 -17.91
N TYR A 76 -21.48 -2.90 -18.28
CA TYR A 76 -20.83 -2.04 -19.24
C TYR A 76 -21.30 -2.39 -20.64
N ASN A 77 -21.67 -1.39 -21.43
CA ASN A 77 -22.16 -1.55 -22.81
C ASN A 77 -21.14 -2.22 -23.75
N TRP A 78 -19.86 -2.20 -23.41
CA TRP A 78 -18.76 -2.79 -24.16
C TRP A 78 -18.27 -4.15 -23.60
N SER A 79 -18.87 -4.66 -22.52
CA SER A 79 -18.39 -5.84 -21.78
C SER A 79 -18.24 -7.11 -22.63
N GLU A 80 -19.21 -7.38 -23.51
CA GLU A 80 -19.17 -8.51 -24.46
C GLU A 80 -17.97 -8.44 -25.41
N ASN A 81 -17.57 -7.22 -25.79
CA ASN A 81 -16.45 -6.96 -26.70
C ASN A 81 -15.12 -6.74 -25.96
N ALA A 82 -15.09 -6.93 -24.64
CA ALA A 82 -13.87 -6.76 -23.86
C ALA A 82 -12.81 -7.79 -24.26
N ARG A 83 -11.57 -7.31 -24.41
CA ARG A 83 -10.40 -8.08 -24.83
C ARG A 83 -9.57 -8.53 -23.64
N LYS A 84 -8.77 -9.58 -23.85
CA LYS A 84 -7.87 -10.14 -22.83
C LYS A 84 -6.57 -9.37 -22.70
N ASP A 85 -6.18 -8.62 -23.73
CA ASP A 85 -5.00 -7.77 -23.70
C ASP A 85 -5.34 -6.37 -23.17
N GLU A 86 -4.56 -5.91 -22.19
CA GLU A 86 -4.75 -4.62 -21.52
C GLU A 86 -3.40 -3.96 -21.23
N VAL A 87 -3.35 -2.63 -21.30
CA VAL A 87 -2.29 -1.88 -20.62
C VAL A 87 -2.60 -1.86 -19.14
N LYS A 88 -1.65 -2.30 -18.32
CA LYS A 88 -1.70 -2.20 -16.87
C LYS A 88 -0.66 -1.20 -16.41
N PHE A 89 -1.06 -0.24 -15.59
CA PHE A 89 -0.12 0.68 -14.97
C PHE A 89 -0.42 0.88 -13.49
N GLN A 90 0.62 1.29 -12.77
CA GLN A 90 0.55 1.69 -11.38
C GLN A 90 1.28 3.03 -11.20
N LEU A 91 0.60 3.96 -10.55
CA LEU A 91 1.15 5.19 -10.02
C LEU A 91 1.15 5.07 -8.49
N SER A 92 2.26 5.36 -7.83
CA SER A 92 2.32 5.33 -6.37
C SER A 92 3.26 6.39 -5.80
N LEU A 93 2.69 7.27 -4.98
CA LEU A 93 3.34 8.46 -4.46
C LEU A 93 3.15 8.56 -2.95
N ALA A 94 4.16 9.11 -2.28
CA ALA A 94 4.19 9.40 -0.86
C ALA A 94 4.33 10.91 -0.63
N PHE A 95 3.67 11.40 0.41
CA PHE A 95 3.58 12.80 0.78
C PHE A 95 3.88 12.95 2.27
N PRO A 96 5.09 13.38 2.67
CA PRO A 96 5.39 13.67 4.07
C PRO A 96 4.60 14.92 4.51
N LEU A 97 3.66 14.74 5.42
CA LEU A 97 2.78 15.82 5.90
C LEU A 97 3.37 16.53 7.12
N TRP A 98 3.97 15.76 8.04
CA TRP A 98 4.61 16.29 9.24
C TRP A 98 5.76 15.37 9.69
N ARG A 99 7.00 15.77 9.37
CA ARG A 99 8.23 15.10 9.87
C ARG A 99 8.48 15.49 11.32
N GLY A 100 9.04 14.58 12.10
CA GLY A 100 9.38 14.84 13.49
C GLY A 100 8.20 14.77 14.47
N ILE A 101 6.99 14.38 14.01
CA ILE A 101 5.75 14.45 14.81
C ILE A 101 5.86 13.71 16.15
N LEU A 102 6.64 12.63 16.17
CA LEU A 102 6.79 11.72 17.29
C LEU A 102 8.28 11.36 17.54
N GLY A 103 9.20 12.27 17.19
CA GLY A 103 10.65 12.05 17.28
C GLY A 103 11.36 12.24 15.93
N PRO A 104 12.69 12.43 15.90
CA PRO A 104 13.43 12.84 14.70
C PRO A 104 13.19 11.97 13.47
N ASP A 105 13.02 10.67 13.69
CA ASP A 105 12.96 9.66 12.64
C ASP A 105 11.52 9.21 12.32
N SER A 106 10.54 10.07 12.66
CA SER A 106 9.11 9.82 12.48
C SER A 106 8.46 10.76 11.46
N VAL A 107 7.40 10.31 10.82
CA VAL A 107 6.61 11.12 9.88
C VAL A 107 5.13 10.75 9.93
N LEU A 108 4.27 11.76 10.03
CA LEU A 108 2.89 11.65 9.58
C LEU A 108 2.90 11.80 8.06
N GLY A 109 2.56 10.74 7.35
CA GLY A 109 2.58 10.68 5.89
C GLY A 109 1.24 10.32 5.30
N ALA A 110 1.04 10.69 4.05
CA ALA A 110 -0.01 10.16 3.20
C ALA A 110 0.61 9.48 1.98
N SER A 111 -0.11 8.55 1.38
CA SER A 111 0.25 7.98 0.08
C SER A 111 -0.98 7.89 -0.82
N TYR A 112 -0.74 7.83 -2.12
CA TYR A 112 -1.75 7.53 -3.10
C TYR A 112 -1.20 6.50 -4.08
N THR A 113 -1.82 5.32 -4.11
CA THR A 113 -1.55 4.29 -5.11
C THR A 113 -2.76 4.14 -6.02
N GLN A 114 -2.55 4.13 -7.33
CA GLN A 114 -3.57 3.90 -8.32
C GLN A 114 -3.13 2.76 -9.25
N LYS A 115 -4.00 1.77 -9.44
CA LYS A 115 -3.79 0.66 -10.39
C LYS A 115 -4.88 0.70 -11.44
N SER A 116 -4.52 0.70 -12.71
CA SER A 116 -5.49 0.81 -13.81
C SER A 116 -5.27 -0.26 -14.87
N TRP A 117 -6.39 -0.76 -15.41
CA TRP A 117 -6.45 -1.69 -16.52
C TRP A 117 -7.20 -1.05 -17.69
N TRP A 118 -6.46 -0.82 -18.77
CA TRP A 118 -6.91 -0.07 -19.92
C TRP A 118 -7.01 -0.95 -21.16
N GLN A 119 -8.19 -1.02 -21.77
CA GLN A 119 -8.44 -1.72 -23.03
C GLN A 119 -7.89 -0.92 -24.22
N LEU A 120 -6.61 -0.52 -24.17
CA LEU A 120 -5.98 0.39 -25.14
C LEU A 120 -6.16 -0.10 -26.58
N SER A 121 -6.00 -1.40 -26.83
CA SER A 121 -6.12 -1.98 -28.17
C SER A 121 -7.57 -2.05 -28.68
N ASN A 122 -8.56 -1.90 -27.79
CA ASN A 122 -9.97 -2.08 -28.09
C ASN A 122 -10.61 -0.81 -28.68
N SER A 123 -10.04 -0.34 -29.78
CA SER A 123 -10.51 0.86 -30.49
C SER A 123 -11.96 0.74 -30.98
N LYS A 124 -12.47 -0.47 -31.19
CA LYS A 124 -13.88 -0.74 -31.53
C LYS A 124 -14.85 -0.24 -30.45
N GLU A 125 -14.42 -0.26 -29.19
CA GLU A 125 -15.18 0.21 -28.02
C GLU A 125 -14.65 1.55 -27.49
N SER A 126 -13.88 2.28 -28.31
CA SER A 126 -13.22 3.53 -27.94
C SER A 126 -12.20 3.41 -26.78
N SER A 127 -11.52 2.25 -26.70
CA SER A 127 -10.42 2.00 -25.77
C SER A 127 -10.74 2.33 -24.30
N PRO A 128 -11.77 1.71 -23.70
CA PRO A 128 -12.25 2.07 -22.37
C PRO A 128 -11.29 1.62 -21.26
N PHE A 129 -11.31 2.30 -20.13
CA PHE A 129 -10.74 1.75 -18.89
C PHE A 129 -11.70 0.73 -18.31
N ARG A 130 -11.21 -0.50 -18.10
CA ARG A 130 -12.00 -1.56 -17.47
C ARG A 130 -12.11 -1.31 -15.97
N GLU A 131 -10.99 -1.05 -15.33
CA GLU A 131 -10.93 -0.90 -13.88
C GLU A 131 -9.83 0.09 -13.50
N THR A 132 -10.11 0.86 -12.45
CA THR A 132 -9.09 1.64 -11.75
C THR A 132 -9.35 1.48 -10.26
N ASN A 133 -8.34 1.06 -9.50
CA ASN A 133 -8.39 1.06 -8.04
C ASN A 133 -7.62 2.26 -7.50
N TYR A 134 -8.24 2.95 -6.55
CA TYR A 134 -7.79 4.15 -5.87
C TYR A 134 -7.50 3.80 -4.41
N GLU A 135 -6.23 3.80 -4.04
CA GLU A 135 -5.77 3.33 -2.72
C GLU A 135 -5.03 4.47 -1.97
N PRO A 136 -5.75 5.47 -1.44
CA PRO A 136 -5.17 6.47 -0.55
C PRO A 136 -4.90 5.89 0.85
N GLN A 137 -3.83 6.37 1.48
CA GLN A 137 -3.46 6.00 2.85
C GLN A 137 -3.05 7.23 3.66
N LEU A 138 -3.28 7.15 4.97
CA LEU A 138 -2.76 8.09 5.97
C LEU A 138 -2.11 7.27 7.09
N PHE A 139 -0.87 7.59 7.45
CA PHE A 139 -0.08 6.73 8.32
C PHE A 139 0.91 7.51 9.18
N LEU A 140 1.33 6.86 10.26
CA LEU A 140 2.54 7.20 11.02
C LEU A 140 3.63 6.22 10.62
N GLY A 141 4.75 6.74 10.15
CA GLY A 141 5.94 5.98 9.76
C GLY A 141 7.13 6.32 10.64
N PHE A 142 7.98 5.32 10.88
CA PHE A 142 9.22 5.42 11.64
C PHE A 142 10.34 4.76 10.83
N ALA A 143 11.44 5.50 10.62
CA ALA A 143 12.69 4.94 10.15
C ALA A 143 13.42 4.38 11.38
N THR A 144 13.82 3.11 11.33
CA THR A 144 14.36 2.37 12.48
C THR A 144 15.62 1.60 12.08
N ASP A 145 16.40 1.19 13.09
CA ASP A 145 17.66 0.47 12.91
C ASP A 145 17.71 -0.82 13.77
N TYR A 146 16.56 -1.45 14.01
CA TYR A 146 16.49 -2.64 14.86
C TYR A 146 17.14 -3.84 14.19
N ARG A 147 18.25 -4.31 14.77
CA ARG A 147 19.01 -5.44 14.24
C ARG A 147 18.63 -6.75 14.94
N PHE A 148 18.32 -7.77 14.15
CA PHE A 148 18.05 -9.11 14.66
C PHE A 148 18.49 -10.18 13.64
N ALA A 149 19.35 -11.11 14.08
CA ALA A 149 19.80 -12.24 13.26
C ALA A 149 20.31 -11.88 11.84
N GLY A 150 21.05 -10.77 11.72
CA GLY A 150 21.58 -10.25 10.45
C GLY A 150 20.60 -9.38 9.65
N TRP A 151 19.33 -9.37 10.02
CA TRP A 151 18.33 -8.44 9.46
C TRP A 151 18.35 -7.11 10.19
N THR A 152 18.04 -6.05 9.45
CA THR A 152 17.72 -4.74 10.02
C THR A 152 16.29 -4.38 9.64
N LEU A 153 15.41 -4.23 10.62
CA LEU A 153 14.08 -3.65 10.43
C LEU A 153 14.28 -2.14 10.24
N ARG A 154 13.89 -1.66 9.06
CA ARG A 154 14.13 -0.30 8.58
C ARG A 154 12.88 0.55 8.64
N ASP A 155 11.74 0.00 8.24
CA ASP A 155 10.48 0.73 8.27
C ASP A 155 9.51 0.07 9.24
N VAL A 156 8.94 0.89 10.11
CA VAL A 156 7.72 0.57 10.87
C VAL A 156 6.68 1.60 10.52
N GLU A 157 5.59 1.19 9.90
CA GLU A 157 4.52 2.09 9.47
C GLU A 157 3.18 1.52 9.91
N MET A 158 2.28 2.37 10.39
CA MET A 158 0.93 1.97 10.74
C MET A 158 -0.06 3.04 10.32
N GLY A 159 -1.21 2.63 9.78
CA GLY A 159 -2.10 3.61 9.20
C GLY A 159 -3.47 3.07 8.82
N TYR A 160 -4.22 4.00 8.26
CA TYR A 160 -5.49 3.77 7.60
C TYR A 160 -5.26 3.66 6.09
N ASN A 161 -5.99 2.73 5.48
CA ASN A 161 -6.00 2.48 4.05
C ASN A 161 -7.46 2.39 3.59
N HIS A 162 -7.80 3.17 2.57
CA HIS A 162 -9.03 3.01 1.82
C HIS A 162 -8.65 2.48 0.44
N ASP A 163 -9.40 1.51 -0.08
CA ASP A 163 -9.22 1.01 -1.44
C ASP A 163 -10.60 0.84 -2.08
N SER A 164 -10.83 1.53 -3.19
CA SER A 164 -12.08 1.47 -3.94
C SER A 164 -11.84 1.61 -5.43
N ASN A 165 -12.80 1.19 -6.24
CA ASN A 165 -12.70 1.33 -7.69
C ASN A 165 -13.39 2.56 -8.28
N GLY A 166 -13.99 3.41 -7.43
CA GLY A 166 -14.69 4.63 -7.85
C GLY A 166 -15.89 4.40 -8.78
N ARG A 167 -16.42 3.17 -8.84
CA ARG A 167 -17.61 2.84 -9.64
C ARG A 167 -18.89 3.03 -8.83
N SER A 168 -20.00 3.21 -9.53
CA SER A 168 -21.34 3.10 -8.96
C SER A 168 -21.80 1.64 -8.97
N ASP A 169 -22.91 1.35 -8.28
CA ASP A 169 -23.58 0.06 -8.39
C ASP A 169 -23.94 -0.31 -9.84
N PRO A 170 -23.90 -1.61 -10.19
CA PRO A 170 -23.59 -2.76 -9.34
C PRO A 170 -22.10 -3.17 -9.36
N THR A 171 -21.23 -2.37 -10.00
CA THR A 171 -19.79 -2.68 -10.15
C THR A 171 -18.92 -1.96 -9.13
N SER A 172 -19.53 -1.23 -8.18
CA SER A 172 -18.84 -0.65 -7.01
C SER A 172 -18.10 -1.72 -6.23
N ARG A 173 -16.83 -1.47 -5.90
CA ARG A 173 -16.03 -2.29 -5.01
C ARG A 173 -15.27 -1.37 -4.06
N SER A 174 -15.33 -1.66 -2.77
CA SER A 174 -14.67 -0.86 -1.74
C SER A 174 -14.47 -1.62 -0.43
N TRP A 175 -13.45 -1.22 0.31
CA TRP A 175 -13.16 -1.68 1.67
C TRP A 175 -12.17 -0.75 2.35
N ASN A 176 -12.14 -0.80 3.69
CA ASN A 176 -11.23 0.00 4.51
C ASN A 176 -10.45 -0.89 5.47
N ARG A 177 -9.19 -0.53 5.71
CA ARG A 177 -8.24 -1.32 6.49
C ARG A 177 -7.46 -0.44 7.45
N LEU A 178 -7.26 -0.91 8.67
CA LEU A 178 -6.12 -0.51 9.49
C LEU A 178 -4.99 -1.48 9.20
N TYR A 179 -3.76 -1.00 9.09
CA TYR A 179 -2.62 -1.85 8.76
C TYR A 179 -1.36 -1.47 9.54
N THR A 180 -0.42 -2.41 9.53
CA THR A 180 0.98 -2.17 9.88
C THR A 180 1.85 -2.68 8.75
N ARG A 181 2.79 -1.90 8.25
CA ARG A 181 3.80 -2.29 7.25
C ARG A 181 5.16 -2.32 7.94
N LEU A 182 5.87 -3.44 7.80
CA LEU A 182 7.19 -3.69 8.35
C LEU A 182 8.13 -4.05 7.22
N MET A 183 9.20 -3.29 7.01
CA MET A 183 10.22 -3.60 6.00
C MET A 183 11.55 -3.87 6.68
N ALA A 184 12.14 -5.02 6.40
CA ALA A 184 13.46 -5.41 6.86
C ALA A 184 14.37 -5.83 5.69
N GLU A 185 15.66 -5.54 5.82
CA GLU A 185 16.68 -5.89 4.83
C GLU A 185 17.80 -6.75 5.44
N ASN A 186 18.44 -7.56 4.60
CA ASN A 186 19.63 -8.35 4.94
C ASN A 186 20.48 -8.61 3.69
N GLY A 187 21.55 -7.85 3.51
CA GLY A 187 22.42 -7.94 2.32
C GLY A 187 21.66 -7.60 1.04
N ASN A 188 21.41 -8.59 0.19
CA ASN A 188 20.64 -8.42 -1.05
C ASN A 188 19.16 -8.78 -0.91
N TRP A 189 18.70 -9.11 0.30
CA TRP A 189 17.32 -9.45 0.57
C TRP A 189 16.58 -8.26 1.17
N LEU A 190 15.33 -8.08 0.72
CA LEU A 190 14.35 -7.19 1.30
C LEU A 190 13.07 -7.99 1.53
N VAL A 191 12.50 -7.88 2.73
CA VAL A 191 11.24 -8.51 3.10
C VAL A 191 10.32 -7.43 3.65
N GLU A 192 9.11 -7.37 3.10
CA GLU A 192 8.04 -6.53 3.62
C GLU A 192 6.86 -7.39 4.04
N VAL A 193 6.29 -7.08 5.21
CA VAL A 193 5.07 -7.71 5.71
C VAL A 193 4.07 -6.61 6.07
N LYS A 194 2.84 -6.70 5.56
CA LYS A 194 1.81 -5.68 5.77
C LYS A 194 0.48 -6.24 6.30
N PRO A 195 0.40 -6.77 7.54
CA PRO A 195 -0.86 -7.22 8.12
C PRO A 195 -1.91 -6.10 8.15
N TRP A 196 -3.17 -6.49 7.99
CA TRP A 196 -4.28 -5.56 8.09
C TRP A 196 -5.47 -6.13 8.86
N TYR A 197 -6.34 -5.21 9.28
CA TYR A 197 -7.63 -5.47 9.90
C TYR A 197 -8.70 -4.64 9.20
N VAL A 198 -9.76 -5.29 8.72
CA VAL A 198 -10.85 -4.64 8.00
C VAL A 198 -11.72 -3.85 8.98
N ILE A 199 -12.06 -2.61 8.60
CA ILE A 199 -12.94 -1.72 9.36
C ILE A 199 -14.01 -1.11 8.46
N GLY A 200 -15.11 -0.66 9.07
CA GLY A 200 -16.22 -0.04 8.34
C GLY A 200 -17.04 -1.04 7.52
N SER A 201 -17.78 -0.52 6.54
CA SER A 201 -18.61 -1.34 5.64
C SER A 201 -17.77 -2.03 4.57
N THR A 202 -18.19 -3.24 4.20
CA THR A 202 -17.73 -4.00 3.04
C THR A 202 -18.91 -4.48 2.19
N ASP A 203 -20.02 -3.74 2.18
CA ASP A 203 -21.28 -4.19 1.58
C ASP A 203 -21.16 -4.48 0.07
N ASP A 204 -20.28 -3.75 -0.63
CA ASP A 204 -19.96 -3.96 -2.04
C ASP A 204 -19.32 -5.34 -2.34
N ASN A 205 -18.66 -5.91 -1.34
CA ASN A 205 -17.87 -7.15 -1.43
C ASN A 205 -17.69 -7.79 -0.04
N PRO A 206 -18.77 -8.36 0.54
CA PRO A 206 -18.78 -8.77 1.95
C PRO A 206 -17.86 -9.95 2.24
N ASP A 207 -17.50 -10.75 1.22
CA ASP A 207 -16.59 -11.88 1.32
C ASP A 207 -15.16 -11.57 0.83
N ILE A 208 -14.77 -10.29 0.70
CA ILE A 208 -13.44 -9.89 0.20
C ILE A 208 -12.28 -10.53 0.98
N THR A 209 -12.42 -10.69 2.29
CA THR A 209 -11.38 -11.30 3.16
C THR A 209 -11.15 -12.78 2.86
N LYS A 210 -12.11 -13.47 2.24
CA LYS A 210 -11.94 -14.85 1.78
C LYS A 210 -10.89 -14.97 0.68
N TYR A 211 -10.76 -13.95 -0.17
CA TYR A 211 -9.84 -13.95 -1.31
C TYR A 211 -8.54 -13.20 -1.00
N MET A 212 -8.62 -12.10 -0.24
CA MET A 212 -7.47 -11.26 0.06
C MET A 212 -6.68 -11.72 1.29
N GLY A 213 -7.30 -12.49 2.20
CA GLY A 213 -6.66 -12.89 3.46
C GLY A 213 -6.51 -11.74 4.46
N LEU A 214 -5.55 -11.89 5.39
CA LEU A 214 -5.21 -10.91 6.44
C LEU A 214 -3.76 -10.39 6.34
N LEU A 215 -3.01 -10.89 5.37
CA LEU A 215 -1.65 -10.51 5.01
C LEU A 215 -1.60 -10.38 3.48
N PRO A 216 -0.73 -9.51 2.94
CA PRO A 216 -0.54 -9.44 1.50
C PRO A 216 0.02 -10.78 1.02
N ALA A 217 -0.49 -11.27 -0.11
CA ALA A 217 0.07 -12.42 -0.80
C ALA A 217 1.30 -12.00 -1.63
#